data_AF-A0A645CK26-F1
#
_entry.id   AF-A0A645CK26-F1
#
_cell.length_a   1.000
_cell.length_b   1.000
_cell.length_c   1.000
_cell.angle_alpha   90.00
_cell.angle_beta   90.00
_cell.angle_gamma   90.00
#
_symmetry.space_group_name_H-M   'P 1'
#
loop_
_entity.id
_entity.type
_entity.pdbx_description
1 polymer ?
#
loop_
_entity_poly.entity_id
_entity_poly.type
_entity_poly.pdbx_seq_one_letter_code
_entity_poly.pdbx_strand_id
1 'polypeptide(L)' 'MLKPGAYADVIVTDYDPLTPMDGGNVNGHILFGMNGRSVVTTVCNGKVLMKDRKVLVTDEKVVMQECRTSAAKLWKSING' A
#
# COMPACT_ATOMS: atom_id res chain seq x y z
N MET A 1 16.44 -7.65 -1.73
CA MET A 1 17.04 -7.91 -0.39
C MET A 1 17.25 -6.58 0.32
N LEU A 2 16.87 -6.50 1.58
CA LEU A 2 17.26 -5.38 2.46
C LEU A 2 18.76 -5.51 2.74
N LYS A 3 19.50 -4.43 2.52
CA LYS A 3 20.95 -4.42 2.72
C LYS A 3 21.46 -3.01 3.00
N PRO A 4 22.60 -2.86 3.70
CA PRO A 4 23.25 -1.57 3.87
C PRO A 4 23.53 -0.88 2.53
N GLY A 5 23.34 0.45 2.50
CA GLY A 5 23.55 1.28 1.31
C GLY A 5 22.40 1.26 0.28
N ALA A 6 21.36 0.45 0.48
CA ALA A 6 20.14 0.53 -0.32
C ALA A 6 19.21 1.65 0.18
N TYR A 7 18.28 2.10 -0.68
CA TYR A 7 17.20 2.99 -0.24
C TYR A 7 16.34 2.33 0.84
N ALA A 8 15.91 3.14 1.81
CA ALA A 8 15.01 2.72 2.88
C ALA A 8 13.56 2.67 2.37
N ASP A 9 13.31 1.80 1.39
CA ASP A 9 11.99 1.51 0.81
C ASP A 9 11.49 0.19 1.38
N VAL A 10 10.51 0.28 2.29
CA VAL A 10 9.97 -0.90 2.98
C VAL A 10 8.48 -0.74 3.26
N ILE A 11 7.79 -1.88 3.31
CA ILE A 11 6.44 -2.00 3.86
C ILE A 11 6.46 -2.97 5.04
N VAL A 12 5.55 -2.77 5.99
CA VAL A 12 5.27 -3.70 7.08
C VAL A 12 3.86 -4.25 6.88
N THR A 13 3.73 -5.57 6.93
CA THR A 13 2.44 -6.25 6.76
C THR A 13 2.00 -6.91 8.06
N ASP A 14 0.72 -6.76 8.44
CA ASP A 14 0.08 -7.50 9.55
C ASP A 14 -0.62 -8.75 9.03
N TYR A 15 0.13 -9.53 8.26
CA TYR A 15 -0.38 -10.75 7.64
C TYR A 15 -0.39 -11.91 8.65
N ASP A 16 -1.59 -12.41 8.96
CA ASP A 16 -1.82 -13.60 9.78
C ASP A 16 -2.24 -14.77 8.85
N PRO A 17 -1.31 -15.71 8.53
CA PRO A 17 -1.57 -16.77 7.57
C PRO A 17 -2.44 -17.90 8.15
N LEU A 18 -3.39 -18.41 7.35
CA LEU A 18 -4.18 -19.59 7.69
C LEU A 18 -3.42 -20.92 7.54
N THR A 19 -2.34 -20.93 6.74
CA THR A 19 -1.48 -22.10 6.54
C THR A 19 -0.13 -21.86 7.22
N PRO A 20 0.58 -22.92 7.65
CA PRO A 20 1.92 -22.77 8.24
C PRO A 20 2.83 -21.96 7.30
N MET A 21 3.55 -21.00 7.87
CA MET A 21 4.44 -20.13 7.14
C MET A 21 5.84 -20.20 7.74
N ASP A 22 6.83 -20.39 6.87
CA ASP A 22 8.25 -20.39 7.20
C ASP A 22 9.07 -19.76 6.05
N GLY A 23 10.40 -19.77 6.20
CA GLY A 23 11.30 -19.20 5.19
C GLY A 23 11.28 -19.92 3.83
N GLY A 24 10.84 -21.17 3.77
CA GLY A 24 10.75 -21.96 2.54
C GLY A 24 9.51 -21.63 1.70
N ASN A 25 8.44 -21.12 2.32
CA ASN A 25 7.18 -20.82 1.63
C ASN A 25 6.75 -19.34 1.66
N VAL A 26 7.53 -18.44 2.31
CA VAL A 26 7.22 -17.00 2.42
C VAL A 26 6.90 -16.33 1.07
N ASN A 27 7.62 -16.68 0.00
CA ASN A 27 7.36 -16.12 -1.32
C ASN A 27 5.99 -16.54 -1.88
N GLY A 28 5.55 -17.77 -1.58
CA GLY A 28 4.21 -18.24 -1.92
C GLY A 28 3.14 -17.47 -1.14
N HIS A 29 3.37 -17.23 0.14
CA HIS A 29 2.48 -16.38 0.95
C HIS A 29 2.42 -14.94 0.44
N ILE A 30 3.56 -14.33 0.07
CA ILE A 30 3.59 -12.98 -0.52
C ILE A 30 2.78 -12.95 -1.82
N LEU A 31 2.96 -13.96 -2.69
CA LEU A 31 2.36 -13.98 -4.02
C LEU A 31 0.86 -14.31 -4.00
N PHE A 32 0.43 -15.23 -3.14
CA PHE A 32 -0.93 -15.80 -3.18
C PHE A 32 -1.77 -15.51 -1.94
N GLY A 33 -1.17 -15.15 -0.81
CA GLY A 33 -1.86 -14.97 0.46
C GLY A 33 -1.98 -13.50 0.90
N MET A 34 -0.91 -12.72 0.75
CA MET A 34 -0.89 -11.32 1.16
C MET A 34 -1.70 -10.45 0.19
N ASN A 35 -2.31 -9.39 0.72
CA ASN A 35 -2.98 -8.37 -0.09
C ASN A 35 -2.66 -6.97 0.44
N GLY A 36 -2.99 -5.94 -0.34
CA GLY A 36 -2.69 -4.56 0.01
C GLY A 36 -3.28 -4.07 1.33
N ARG A 37 -4.38 -4.66 1.82
CA ARG A 37 -5.02 -4.30 3.10
C ARG A 37 -4.21 -4.74 4.31
N SER A 38 -3.34 -5.74 4.14
CA SER A 38 -2.41 -6.18 5.17
C SER A 38 -1.26 -5.20 5.40
N VAL A 39 -1.04 -4.20 4.52
CA VAL A 39 0.03 -3.22 4.73
C VAL A 39 -0.40 -2.24 5.83
N VAL A 40 0.38 -2.15 6.90
CA VAL A 40 0.12 -1.24 8.04
C VAL A 40 1.04 -0.04 8.09
N THR A 41 2.25 -0.15 7.53
CA THR A 41 3.23 0.94 7.45
C THR A 41 3.93 0.91 6.10
N THR A 42 4.15 2.08 5.51
CA THR A 42 4.90 2.28 4.26
C THR A 42 5.97 3.34 4.46
N VAL A 43 7.21 3.02 4.11
CA VAL A 43 8.36 3.92 4.13
C VAL A 43 8.94 3.98 2.72
N CYS A 44 9.21 5.19 2.24
CA CYS A 44 9.85 5.44 0.96
C CYS A 44 10.99 6.42 1.16
N ASN A 45 12.19 6.04 0.75
CA ASN A 45 13.43 6.78 0.91
C ASN A 45 13.62 7.29 2.36
N GLY A 46 13.32 6.44 3.35
CA GLY A 46 13.43 6.77 4.78
C GLY A 46 12.30 7.66 5.33
N LYS A 47 11.37 8.14 4.48
CA LYS A 47 10.19 8.90 4.91
C LYS A 47 9.02 7.95 5.16
N VAL A 48 8.45 8.01 6.36
CA VAL A 48 7.20 7.30 6.68
C VAL A 48 6.04 7.97 5.96
N LEU A 49 5.45 7.28 4.98
CA LEU A 49 4.31 7.77 4.20
C LEU A 49 2.97 7.38 4.79
N MET A 50 2.92 6.19 5.42
CA MET A 50 1.76 5.65 6.12
C MET A 50 2.22 4.95 7.39
N LYS A 51 1.52 5.14 8.51
CA LYS A 51 1.77 4.45 9.77
C LYS A 51 0.46 4.06 10.43
N ASP A 52 0.37 2.84 10.95
CA ASP A 52 -0.84 2.31 11.60
C ASP A 52 -2.08 2.49 10.71
N ARG A 53 -1.92 2.24 9.40
CA ARG A 53 -2.93 2.44 8.33
C ARG A 53 -3.43 3.88 8.14
N LYS A 54 -2.71 4.88 8.67
CA LYS A 54 -3.01 6.30 8.45
C LYS A 54 -2.02 6.88 7.46
N VAL A 55 -2.52 7.40 6.34
CA VAL A 55 -1.69 8.13 5.37
C VAL A 55 -1.26 9.45 6.00
N LEU A 56 0.05 9.75 5.98
CA LEU A 56 0.65 10.91 6.66
C LEU A 56 0.98 12.07 5.71
N VAL A 57 0.86 11.85 4.41
CA VAL A 57 1.33 12.78 3.37
C VAL A 57 0.20 13.47 2.61
N THR A 58 -1.05 13.12 2.89
CA THR A 58 -2.23 13.76 2.30
C THR A 58 -3.47 13.49 3.15
N ASP A 59 -4.52 14.30 2.94
CA ASP A 59 -5.87 14.02 3.45
C ASP A 59 -6.62 13.12 2.45
N GLU A 60 -6.84 11.88 2.84
CA GLU A 60 -7.51 10.88 2.00
C GLU A 60 -8.92 11.30 1.59
N LYS A 61 -9.67 12.00 2.45
CA LYS A 61 -11.05 12.41 2.13
C LYS A 61 -11.04 13.51 1.08
N VAL A 62 -10.13 14.49 1.19
CA VAL A 62 -9.98 15.57 0.21
C VAL A 62 -9.57 15.00 -1.14
N VAL A 63 -8.53 14.17 -1.19
CA VAL A 63 -8.06 13.54 -2.43
C VAL A 63 -9.17 12.73 -3.09
N MET A 64 -9.88 11.91 -2.32
CA MET A 64 -10.97 11.10 -2.87
C MET A 64 -12.14 11.94 -3.39
N GLN A 65 -12.40 13.10 -2.80
CA GLN A 65 -13.40 14.04 -3.31
C GLN A 65 -12.97 14.62 -4.66
N GLU A 66 -11.71 15.08 -4.76
CA GLU A 66 -11.14 15.62 -6.01
C GLU A 66 -11.10 14.57 -7.13
N CYS A 67 -10.74 13.32 -6.79
CA CYS A 67 -10.77 12.20 -7.73
C CYS A 67 -12.18 11.98 -8.29
N ARG A 68 -13.21 11.97 -7.43
CA ARG A 68 -14.61 11.79 -7.87
C ARG A 68 -15.09 12.94 -8.75
N THR A 69 -14.75 14.18 -8.40
CA THR A 69 -15.06 15.34 -9.25
C THR A 69 -14.39 15.23 -10.62
N SER A 70 -13.12 14.83 -10.66
CA SER A 70 -12.36 14.66 -11.91
C SER A 70 -12.92 13.52 -12.76
N ALA A 71 -13.27 12.38 -12.15
CA ALA A 71 -13.90 11.25 -12.82
C ALA A 71 -15.25 11.63 -13.44
N ALA A 72 -16.08 12.41 -12.74
CA ALA A 72 -17.37 12.88 -13.26
C ALA A 72 -17.20 13.81 -14.48
N LYS A 73 -16.19 14.69 -14.47
CA LYS A 73 -15.87 15.54 -15.63
C LYS A 73 -15.48 14.70 -16.85
N LEU A 74 -14.61 13.72 -16.66
CA LEU A 74 -14.18 12.83 -17.74
C LEU A 74 -15.34 11.99 -18.28
N TRP A 75 -16.16 11.44 -17.39
CA TRP A 75 -17.35 10.68 -17.79
C TRP A 75 -18.27 11.53 -18.68
N LYS A 76 -18.54 12.76 -18.27
CA LYS A 76 -19.36 13.70 -19.06
C LYS A 76 -18.71 14.02 -20.41
N SER A 77 -17.40 14.21 -20.48
CA SER A 77 -16.74 14.54 -21.76
C SER A 77 -16.72 13.39 -22.77
N ILE A 78 -16.82 12.14 -22.30
CA ILE A 78 -16.79 10.95 -23.15
C ILE A 78 -18.20 10.45 -23.49
N ASN A 79 -19.14 10.49 -22.53
CA ASN A 79 -20.46 9.84 -22.64
C ASN A 79 -21.65 10.80 -22.59
N GLY A 80 -21.44 12.10 -22.37
CA GLY A 80 -22.50 13.13 -22.31
C GLY A 80 -22.59 13.93 -23.58
#